data_AF-A0AAU2E4Y4-F1
#
_entry.id   AF-A0AAU2E4Y4-F1
#
_cell.length_a   1.000
_cell.length_b   1.000
_cell.length_c   1.000
_cell.angle_alpha   90.00
_cell.angle_beta   90.00
_cell.angle_gamma   90.00
#
_symmetry.space_group_name_H-M   'P 1'
#
loop_
_entity.id
_entity.type
_entity.pdbx_description
1 polymer ?
#
loop_
_entity_poly.entity_id
_entity_poly.type
_entity_poly.pdbx_seq_one_letter_code
_entity_poly.pdbx_strand_id
1 'polypeptide(L)'
;MPGPVPKRSAHRRRRNKDEGPPLVTAQAGHAPPVPEPNADWHPVAEQWFSSLRESGQAQFYEASDWAVAVYIAEAMSRNLNQGARFSAQLFQSVLSGMTDLLTTEGARRRARVELERLGDGEDPDEVAHLVLMEHYRQAADAAESG
;
A
#
# COMPACT_ATOMS: atom_id res chain seq x y z
N MET A 1 -5.69 -22.35 -7.34
CA MET A 1 -6.39 -21.56 -6.30
C MET A 1 -5.39 -21.23 -5.20
N PRO A 2 -5.05 -19.95 -4.97
CA PRO A 2 -4.21 -19.58 -3.83
C PRO A 2 -4.91 -19.99 -2.53
N GLY A 3 -4.14 -20.38 -1.50
CA GLY A 3 -4.67 -20.73 -0.19
C GLY A 3 -5.38 -19.55 0.51
N PRO A 4 -6.05 -19.81 1.65
CA PRO A 4 -6.78 -18.79 2.40
C PRO A 4 -5.90 -17.57 2.72
N VAL A 5 -6.48 -16.37 2.64
CA VAL A 5 -5.76 -15.13 2.96
C VAL A 5 -5.24 -15.17 4.41
N PRO A 6 -3.93 -14.94 4.64
CA PRO A 6 -3.36 -14.95 5.99
C PRO A 6 -4.03 -13.93 6.94
N LYS A 7 -4.08 -14.25 8.24
CA LYS A 7 -4.46 -13.30 9.29
C LYS A 7 -3.36 -12.24 9.48
N ARG A 8 -3.74 -11.05 9.97
CA ARG A 8 -2.77 -10.01 10.37
C ARG A 8 -1.77 -10.53 11.40
N SER A 9 -0.56 -9.98 11.40
CA SER A 9 0.56 -10.34 12.27
C SER A 9 0.17 -10.26 13.75
N ALA A 10 -0.53 -9.19 14.15
CA ALA A 10 -1.09 -9.01 15.49
C ALA A 10 -2.06 -10.13 15.93
N HIS A 11 -2.63 -10.88 14.98
CA HIS A 11 -3.53 -12.01 15.23
C HIS A 11 -2.84 -13.39 15.04
N ARG A 12 -1.52 -13.41 14.82
CA ARG A 12 -0.75 -14.64 14.55
C ARG A 12 0.10 -15.04 15.78
N ARG A 13 -0.09 -16.27 16.29
CA ARG A 13 0.58 -16.77 17.50
C ARG A 13 1.88 -17.57 17.28
N ARG A 14 2.48 -17.61 16.07
CA ARG A 14 3.75 -18.35 15.86
C ARG A 14 4.55 -17.85 14.66
N ARG A 15 5.87 -17.71 14.82
CA ARG A 15 6.86 -17.43 13.76
C ARG A 15 7.53 -18.76 13.36
N ASN A 16 7.50 -19.12 12.07
CA ASN A 16 8.41 -20.14 11.55
C ASN A 16 9.76 -19.49 11.24
N LYS A 17 10.86 -20.23 11.41
CA LYS A 17 12.20 -19.84 10.95
C LYS A 17 12.23 -19.85 9.40
N ASP A 18 12.95 -18.90 8.81
CA ASP A 18 13.16 -18.84 7.36
C ASP A 18 14.32 -19.77 6.98
N GLU A 19 14.05 -20.84 6.23
CA GLU A 19 15.02 -21.84 5.73
C GLU A 19 15.30 -21.68 4.21
N GLY A 20 15.12 -20.47 3.67
CA GLY A 20 15.29 -20.19 2.24
C GLY A 20 16.72 -19.76 1.85
N PRO A 21 17.08 -19.84 0.54
CA PRO A 21 18.31 -19.22 0.05
C PRO A 21 18.34 -17.72 0.36
N PRO A 22 19.54 -17.14 0.56
CA PRO A 22 19.68 -15.74 0.92
C PRO A 22 19.06 -14.82 -0.15
N LEU A 23 18.38 -13.77 0.31
CA LEU A 23 17.83 -12.74 -0.56
C LEU A 23 18.97 -12.07 -1.34
N VAL A 24 18.92 -12.17 -2.67
CA VAL A 24 19.81 -11.40 -3.53
C VAL A 24 19.22 -10.01 -3.70
N THR A 25 20.00 -8.98 -3.34
CA THR A 25 19.61 -7.57 -3.49
C THR A 25 20.32 -6.96 -4.69
N ALA A 26 19.60 -6.14 -5.45
CA ALA A 26 20.13 -5.34 -6.54
C ALA A 26 19.88 -3.86 -6.23
N GLN A 27 20.67 -2.97 -6.83
CA GLN A 27 20.49 -1.53 -6.64
C GLN A 27 19.18 -1.09 -7.29
N ALA A 28 18.30 -0.46 -6.51
CA ALA A 28 17.10 0.18 -7.02
C ALA A 28 17.46 1.43 -7.84
N GLY A 29 16.59 1.79 -8.79
CA GLY A 29 16.73 3.04 -9.54
C GLY A 29 16.46 4.27 -8.67
N HIS A 30 16.51 5.45 -9.28
CA HIS A 30 15.89 6.63 -8.66
C HIS A 30 14.38 6.44 -8.66
N ALA A 31 13.69 7.06 -7.69
CA ALA A 31 12.23 7.07 -7.65
C ALA A 31 11.69 7.50 -9.03
N PRO A 32 10.89 6.65 -9.70
CA PRO A 32 10.46 6.91 -11.06
C PRO A 32 9.42 8.05 -11.10
N PRO A 33 9.37 8.84 -12.17
CA PRO A 33 8.27 9.77 -12.37
C PRO A 33 6.97 8.99 -12.52
N VAL A 34 5.93 9.40 -11.79
CA VAL A 34 4.63 8.76 -11.87
C VAL A 34 3.85 9.32 -13.06
N PRO A 35 3.32 8.49 -13.97
CA PRO A 35 2.53 8.94 -15.11
C PRO A 35 1.23 9.61 -14.68
N GLU A 36 0.81 10.67 -15.37
CA GLU A 36 -0.51 11.26 -15.17
C GLU A 36 -1.62 10.32 -15.70
N PRO A 37 -2.78 10.26 -15.03
CA PRO A 37 -3.91 9.49 -15.53
C PRO A 37 -4.40 10.05 -16.87
N ASN A 38 -4.89 9.17 -17.74
CA ASN A 38 -5.51 9.61 -18.99
C ASN A 38 -6.94 10.12 -18.70
N ALA A 39 -7.23 11.36 -19.08
CA ALA A 39 -8.53 12.00 -18.90
C ALA A 39 -9.67 11.32 -19.69
N ASP A 40 -9.36 10.53 -20.72
CA ASP A 40 -10.34 9.77 -21.50
C ASP A 40 -10.71 8.42 -20.86
N TRP A 41 -10.06 8.06 -19.74
CA TRP A 41 -10.41 6.84 -19.03
C TRP A 41 -11.80 6.90 -18.42
N HIS A 42 -12.44 5.73 -18.30
CA HIS A 42 -13.63 5.61 -17.48
C HIS A 42 -13.33 6.09 -16.05
N PRO A 43 -14.20 6.89 -15.39
CA PRO A 43 -13.90 7.54 -14.11
C PRO A 43 -13.42 6.59 -13.01
N VAL A 44 -13.95 5.36 -12.97
CA VAL A 44 -13.52 4.33 -12.02
C VAL A 44 -12.07 3.89 -12.26
N ALA A 45 -11.63 3.77 -13.51
CA ALA A 45 -10.27 3.37 -13.84
C ALA A 45 -9.27 4.49 -13.53
N GLU A 46 -9.66 5.74 -13.83
CA GLU A 46 -8.90 6.94 -13.47
C GLU A 46 -8.72 7.07 -11.95
N GLN A 47 -9.81 6.93 -11.20
CA GLN A 47 -9.78 6.99 -9.74
C GLN A 47 -8.93 5.86 -9.15
N TRP A 48 -9.06 4.64 -9.68
CA TRP A 48 -8.24 3.51 -9.25
C TRP A 48 -6.75 3.80 -9.48
N PHE A 49 -6.36 4.22 -10.68
CA PHE A 49 -4.96 4.53 -10.99
C PHE A 49 -4.41 5.64 -10.11
N SER A 50 -5.19 6.72 -9.91
CA SER A 50 -4.81 7.84 -9.05
C SER A 50 -4.60 7.40 -7.60
N SER A 51 -5.45 6.50 -7.08
CA SER A 51 -5.34 5.99 -5.71
C SER A 51 -4.03 5.22 -5.43
N LEU A 52 -3.33 4.75 -6.46
CA LEU A 52 -2.06 4.05 -6.29
C LEU A 52 -1.00 4.97 -5.66
N ARG A 53 -1.01 6.26 -6.03
CA ARG A 53 -0.06 7.27 -5.52
C ARG A 53 -0.18 7.48 -4.01
N GLU A 54 -1.39 7.31 -3.48
CA GLU A 54 -1.70 7.50 -2.06
C GLU A 54 -1.45 6.23 -1.24
N SER A 55 -1.24 5.09 -1.91
CA SER A 55 -1.16 3.79 -1.26
C SER A 55 0.27 3.46 -0.84
N GLY A 56 0.44 3.03 0.42
CA GLY A 56 1.78 2.82 0.99
C GLY A 56 2.69 1.86 0.23
N GLN A 57 2.16 0.87 -0.51
CA GLN A 57 3.00 -0.03 -1.33
C GLN A 57 3.64 0.65 -2.55
N ALA A 58 3.11 1.78 -3.03
CA ALA A 58 3.65 2.44 -4.22
C ALA A 58 5.06 3.01 -3.99
N GLN A 59 5.52 3.12 -2.74
CA GLN A 59 6.91 3.43 -2.41
C GLN A 59 7.91 2.41 -2.98
N PHE A 60 7.46 1.20 -3.33
CA PHE A 60 8.27 0.14 -3.91
C PHE A 60 8.12 0.02 -5.43
N TYR A 61 7.30 0.86 -6.07
CA TYR A 61 7.07 0.78 -7.51
C TYR A 61 8.26 1.34 -8.29
N GLU A 62 8.70 0.55 -9.27
CA GLU A 62 9.64 0.97 -10.30
C GLU A 62 8.87 1.50 -11.53
N ALA A 63 9.60 2.09 -12.48
CA ALA A 63 9.00 2.61 -13.72
C ALA A 63 8.18 1.54 -14.47
N SER A 64 8.61 0.28 -14.40
CA SER A 64 7.88 -0.86 -14.97
C SER A 64 6.55 -1.11 -14.29
N ASP A 65 6.45 -0.94 -12.97
CA ASP A 65 5.20 -1.14 -12.24
C ASP A 65 4.19 -0.06 -12.60
N TRP A 66 4.64 1.19 -12.74
CA TRP A 66 3.80 2.27 -13.23
C TRP A 66 3.32 2.04 -14.66
N ALA A 67 4.18 1.53 -15.55
CA ALA A 67 3.79 1.17 -16.91
C ALA A 67 2.73 0.05 -16.92
N VAL A 68 2.88 -0.95 -16.05
CA VAL A 68 1.89 -2.02 -15.86
C VAL A 68 0.58 -1.44 -15.32
N ALA A 69 0.62 -0.52 -14.36
CA ALA A 69 -0.56 0.14 -13.82
C ALA A 69 -1.33 0.92 -14.90
N VAL A 70 -0.63 1.65 -15.79
CA VAL A 70 -1.24 2.34 -16.93
C VAL A 70 -1.93 1.35 -17.87
N TYR A 71 -1.27 0.23 -18.20
CA TYR A 71 -1.87 -0.81 -19.04
C TYR A 71 -3.13 -1.43 -18.42
N ILE A 72 -3.11 -1.68 -17.10
CA ILE A 72 -4.27 -2.20 -16.37
C ILE A 72 -5.41 -1.19 -16.34
N ALA A 73 -5.12 0.10 -16.13
CA ALA A 73 -6.12 1.17 -16.13
C ALA A 73 -6.79 1.29 -17.52
N GLU A 74 -6.01 1.21 -18.59
CA GLU A 74 -6.50 1.19 -19.97
C GLU A 74 -7.42 -0.02 -20.21
N ALA A 75 -6.99 -1.22 -19.82
CA ALA A 75 -7.79 -2.44 -19.95
C ALA A 75 -9.09 -2.37 -19.12
N MET A 76 -9.01 -1.84 -17.90
CA MET A 76 -10.15 -1.62 -17.02
C MET A 76 -11.15 -0.63 -17.64
N SER A 77 -10.66 0.52 -18.10
CA SER A 77 -11.45 1.57 -18.77
C SER A 77 -12.19 1.00 -19.98
N ARG A 78 -11.47 0.32 -20.89
CA ARG A 78 -12.06 -0.32 -22.07
C ARG A 78 -13.16 -1.30 -21.71
N ASN A 79 -12.96 -2.11 -20.67
CA ASN A 79 -13.94 -3.12 -20.25
C ASN A 79 -15.21 -2.47 -19.65
N LEU A 80 -15.02 -1.46 -18.79
CA LEU A 80 -16.12 -0.73 -18.14
C LEU A 80 -16.98 0.02 -19.17
N ASN A 81 -16.37 0.55 -20.22
CA ASN A 81 -17.07 1.24 -21.30
C ASN A 81 -17.89 0.31 -22.23
N GLN A 82 -17.80 -1.02 -22.08
CA GLN A 82 -18.57 -1.96 -22.93
C GLN A 82 -20.04 -2.13 -22.52
N GLY A 83 -20.45 -1.58 -21.37
CA GLY A 83 -21.81 -1.71 -20.85
C GLY A 83 -22.25 -3.17 -20.75
N ALA A 84 -23.32 -3.54 -21.46
CA ALA A 84 -23.86 -4.91 -21.47
C ALA A 84 -22.89 -5.97 -22.04
N ARG A 85 -21.84 -5.57 -22.77
CA ARG A 85 -20.83 -6.48 -23.33
C ARG A 85 -19.62 -6.70 -22.42
N PHE A 86 -19.73 -6.33 -21.14
CA PHE A 86 -18.66 -6.48 -20.16
C PHE A 86 -18.00 -7.86 -20.19
N SER A 87 -16.68 -7.89 -20.39
CA SER A 87 -15.91 -9.11 -20.48
C SER A 87 -15.46 -9.58 -19.10
N ALA A 88 -16.03 -10.69 -18.64
CA ALA A 88 -15.62 -11.34 -17.40
C ALA A 88 -14.16 -11.81 -17.44
N GLN A 89 -13.67 -12.27 -18.60
CA GLN A 89 -12.28 -12.72 -18.75
C GLN A 89 -11.30 -11.55 -18.60
N LEU A 90 -11.59 -10.42 -19.23
CA LEU A 90 -10.76 -9.21 -19.12
C LEU A 90 -10.78 -8.69 -17.67
N PHE A 91 -11.94 -8.75 -17.02
CA PHE A 91 -12.06 -8.40 -15.60
C PHE A 91 -11.17 -9.27 -14.70
N GLN A 92 -11.14 -10.60 -14.92
CA GLN A 92 -10.23 -11.48 -14.16
C GLN A 92 -8.76 -11.14 -14.41
N SER A 93 -8.36 -10.80 -15.64
CA SER A 93 -7.00 -10.36 -15.94
C SER A 93 -6.64 -9.05 -15.24
N VAL A 94 -7.56 -8.08 -15.18
CA VAL A 94 -7.41 -6.83 -14.43
C VAL A 94 -7.22 -7.11 -12.94
N LEU A 95 -8.05 -7.98 -12.34
CA LEU A 95 -7.91 -8.37 -10.93
C LEU A 95 -6.58 -9.08 -10.61
N SER A 96 -6.06 -9.85 -11.58
CA SER A 96 -4.73 -10.47 -11.46
C SER A 96 -3.65 -9.41 -11.42
N GLY A 97 -3.62 -8.48 -12.38
CA GLY A 97 -2.64 -7.39 -12.39
C GLY A 97 -2.72 -6.50 -11.15
N MET A 98 -3.94 -6.24 -10.65
CA MET A 98 -4.16 -5.55 -9.38
C MET A 98 -3.56 -6.30 -8.18
N THR A 99 -3.58 -7.63 -8.20
CA THR A 99 -2.95 -8.48 -7.18
C THR A 99 -1.42 -8.39 -7.25
N ASP A 100 -0.86 -8.41 -8.46
CA ASP A 100 0.59 -8.32 -8.68
C ASP A 100 1.13 -6.97 -8.20
N LEU A 101 0.36 -5.90 -8.38
CA LEU A 101 0.65 -4.55 -7.87
C LEU A 101 0.32 -4.38 -6.37
N LEU A 102 -0.15 -5.41 -5.66
CA LEU A 102 -0.47 -5.37 -4.22
C LEU A 102 -1.52 -4.32 -3.82
N THR A 103 -2.45 -4.02 -4.72
CA THR A 103 -3.42 -2.92 -4.53
C THR A 103 -4.55 -3.28 -3.55
N THR A 104 -4.84 -4.57 -3.37
CA THR A 104 -5.83 -5.05 -2.38
C THR A 104 -5.17 -5.50 -1.07
N GLU A 105 -5.89 -5.37 0.05
CA GLU A 105 -5.40 -5.87 1.34
C GLU A 105 -5.12 -7.39 1.29
N GLY A 106 -5.95 -8.15 0.58
CA GLY A 106 -5.74 -9.59 0.42
C GLY A 106 -4.47 -9.94 -0.36
N ALA A 107 -4.06 -9.11 -1.34
CA ALA A 107 -2.78 -9.25 -2.01
C ALA A 107 -1.61 -8.94 -1.07
N ARG A 108 -1.67 -7.81 -0.35
CA ARG A 108 -0.64 -7.43 0.64
C ARG A 108 -0.43 -8.48 1.72
N ARG A 109 -1.51 -8.98 2.33
CA ARG A 109 -1.42 -10.03 3.37
C ARG A 109 -0.81 -11.33 2.84
N ARG A 110 -1.08 -11.71 1.58
CA ARG A 110 -0.44 -12.89 0.96
C ARG A 110 1.06 -12.67 0.74
N ALA A 111 1.46 -11.45 0.37
CA ALA A 111 2.85 -11.03 0.29
C ALA A 111 3.49 -10.74 1.66
N ARG A 112 2.74 -10.89 2.76
CA ARG A 112 3.17 -10.55 4.13
C ARG A 112 3.57 -9.08 4.30
N VAL A 113 2.94 -8.20 3.53
CA VAL A 113 3.04 -6.75 3.65
C VAL A 113 1.87 -6.26 4.51
N GLU A 114 2.15 -5.46 5.53
CA GLU A 114 1.16 -4.77 6.35
C GLU A 114 1.40 -3.27 6.25
N LEU A 115 0.31 -2.50 6.15
CA LEU A 115 0.38 -1.03 6.16
C LEU A 115 0.04 -0.56 7.57
N GLU A 116 0.95 0.16 8.18
CA GLU A 116 0.73 0.89 9.43
C GLU A 116 0.24 2.30 9.08
N ARG A 117 -0.69 2.85 9.88
CA ARG A 117 -1.12 4.24 9.73
C ARG A 117 -0.43 5.08 10.80
N LEU A 118 -0.09 6.31 10.45
CA LEU A 118 0.37 7.29 11.43
C LEU A 118 -0.69 7.45 12.53
N GLY A 119 -0.30 7.22 13.78
CA GLY A 119 -1.17 7.23 14.96
C GLY A 119 -1.68 5.85 15.42
N ASP A 120 -1.52 4.77 14.64
CA ASP A 120 -1.89 3.40 15.07
C ASP A 120 -0.78 2.73 15.91
N GLY A 121 0.42 3.33 15.99
CA GLY A 121 1.59 2.79 16.69
C GLY A 121 2.00 3.52 17.97
N GLU A 122 1.28 4.59 18.32
CA GLU A 122 1.46 5.32 19.57
C GLU A 122 0.46 4.74 20.58
N ASP A 123 0.95 4.04 21.59
CA ASP A 123 0.11 3.64 22.72
C ASP A 123 -0.48 4.93 23.31
N PRO A 124 -1.81 5.11 23.39
CA PRO A 124 -2.42 6.30 23.97
C PRO A 124 -1.84 6.64 25.35
N ASP A 125 -1.42 5.62 26.11
CA ASP A 125 -0.79 5.79 27.41
C ASP A 125 0.65 6.32 27.30
N GLU A 126 1.40 5.93 26.26
CA GLU A 126 2.75 6.43 25.98
C GLU A 126 2.72 7.90 25.51
N VAL A 127 1.76 8.26 24.65
CA VAL A 127 1.52 9.65 24.25
C VAL A 127 1.15 10.52 25.44
N ALA A 128 0.24 10.04 26.30
CA ALA A 128 -0.14 10.75 27.51
C ALA A 128 1.06 10.96 28.46
N HIS A 129 1.97 9.98 28.54
CA HIS A 129 3.17 10.09 29.36
C HIS A 129 4.16 11.13 28.83
N LEU A 130 4.38 11.18 27.51
CA LEU A 130 5.24 12.17 26.86
C LEU A 130 4.71 13.59 27.03
N VAL A 131 3.39 13.78 26.87
CA VAL A 131 2.73 15.07 27.11
C VAL A 131 2.89 15.51 28.57
N LEU A 132 2.74 14.59 29.53
CA LEU A 132 2.93 14.88 30.95
C LEU A 132 4.38 15.29 31.26
N MET A 133 5.37 14.59 30.69
CA MET A 133 6.79 14.93 30.85
C MET A 133 7.14 16.29 30.24
N GLU A 134 6.55 16.63 29.09
CA GLU A 134 6.70 17.93 28.43
C GLU A 134 6.17 19.06 29.32
N HIS A 135 5.03 18.87 29.97
CA HIS A 135 4.49 19.82 30.95
C HIS A 135 5.42 20.00 32.16
N TYR A 136 6.01 18.93 32.69
CA TYR A 136 6.97 19.03 33.79
C TYR A 136 8.25 19.75 33.38
N ARG A 137 8.75 19.51 32.15
CA ARG A 137 9.92 20.20 31.61
C ARG A 137 9.68 21.72 31.52
N GLN A 138 8.56 22.12 30.93
CA GLN A 138 8.20 23.54 30.80
C GLN A 138 8.01 24.24 32.15
N ALA A 139 7.46 23.54 33.15
CA ALA A 139 7.31 24.07 34.50
C ALA A 139 8.66 24.24 35.23
N ALA A 140 9.60 23.32 35.01
CA ALA A 140 10.95 23.41 35.57
C ALA A 140 11.73 24.59 34.94
N ASP A 141 11.68 24.73 33.61
CA ASP A 141 12.32 25.82 32.88
C ASP A 141 11.78 27.20 33.30
N ALA A 142 10.47 27.29 33.58
CA ALA A 142 9.83 28.50 34.09
C ALA A 142 10.22 28.84 35.53
N ALA A 143 10.54 27.84 36.36
CA ALA A 143 10.98 28.03 37.73
C ALA A 143 12.47 28.42 37.83
N GLU A 144 13.29 28.07 36.84
CA GLU A 144 14.71 28.47 36.76
C GLU A 144 14.92 29.86 36.15
N SER A 145 13.89 30.43 35.51
CA SER A 145 13.95 31.72 34.81
C SER A 145 13.42 32.93 35.60
N GLY A 146 13.04 32.74 36.89
CA GLY A 146 12.52 33.78 37.79
C GLY A 146 13.35 33.93 39.05
#